data_AF-A0A9X3TU74-F1
#
_entry.id   AF-A0A9X3TU74-F1
#
_cell.length_a   1.000
_cell.length_b   1.000
_cell.length_c   1.000
_cell.angle_alpha   90.00
_cell.angle_beta   90.00
_cell.angle_gamma   90.00
#
_symmetry.space_group_name_H-M   'P 1'
#
loop_
_entity.id
_entity.type
_entity.pdbx_description
1 polymer ?
#
loop_
_entity_poly.entity_id
_entity_poly.type
_entity_poly.pdbx_seq_one_letter_code
_entity_poly.pdbx_strand_id
1 'polypeptide(L)'
;MRVWQKRDYSLFYGMTATAVIFFLSHFYVGKFLFFLAAPLYVGAVTLVFYGVGKRNAIKQGYYREAKRIGLERTFVIPYNESDDEIWFEIHLIEPVEKRKSTPVRILRQYTRDLQRLYDFAKTYPKKRVVFVGTTHPTLTVIAMKEAKRLGLDYEIAPSIHDQSAPMTKREWRGVLRKMYGGDQKIRAPAKEEWRTLIVRVETP
;
A
#
# COMPACT_ATOMS: atom_id res chain seq x y z
N MET A 1 7.27 -2.62 1.41
CA MET A 1 7.44 -1.14 1.30
C MET A 1 7.36 -0.72 -0.16
N ARG A 2 6.71 0.42 -0.46
CA ARG A 2 6.52 0.91 -1.84
C ARG A 2 7.85 1.18 -2.57
N VAL A 3 7.89 1.30 -3.90
CA VAL A 3 9.13 1.57 -4.67
C VAL A 3 9.70 2.94 -4.29
N TRP A 4 8.86 3.96 -4.15
CA TRP A 4 9.30 5.25 -3.63
C TRP A 4 9.62 5.21 -2.13
N GLN A 5 9.00 4.33 -1.33
CA GLN A 5 9.40 4.13 0.06
C GLN A 5 10.78 3.46 0.14
N LYS A 6 11.05 2.46 -0.71
CA LYS A 6 12.36 1.82 -0.85
C LYS A 6 13.40 2.82 -1.36
N ARG A 7 13.01 3.71 -2.28
CA ARG A 7 13.85 4.82 -2.77
C ARG A 7 14.18 5.79 -1.65
N ASP A 8 13.19 6.24 -0.88
CA ASP A 8 13.40 7.17 0.24
C ASP A 8 14.21 6.52 1.37
N TYR A 9 14.00 5.23 1.66
CA TYR A 9 14.82 4.47 2.60
C TYR A 9 16.26 4.30 2.07
N SER A 10 16.43 4.01 0.78
CA SER A 10 17.74 3.90 0.14
C SER A 10 18.46 5.25 0.14
N LEU A 11 17.76 6.35 -0.11
CA LEU A 11 18.28 7.71 0.03
C LEU A 11 18.67 8.00 1.48
N PHE A 12 17.83 7.63 2.46
CA PHE A 12 18.14 7.78 3.87
C PHE A 12 19.40 7.01 4.28
N TYR A 13 19.50 5.73 3.95
CA TYR A 13 20.68 4.91 4.25
C TYR A 13 21.92 5.39 3.47
N GLY A 14 21.74 5.82 2.22
CA GLY A 14 22.80 6.43 1.42
C GLY A 14 23.32 7.70 2.09
N MET A 15 22.44 8.64 2.44
CA MET A 15 22.82 9.88 3.14
C MET A 15 23.42 9.62 4.52
N THR A 16 22.94 8.62 5.25
CA THR A 16 23.51 8.19 6.54
C THR A 16 24.91 7.63 6.35
N ALA A 17 25.12 6.77 5.35
CA ALA A 17 26.43 6.22 5.02
C ALA A 17 27.41 7.32 4.58
N THR A 18 26.97 8.23 3.71
CA THR A 18 27.76 9.39 3.28
C THR A 18 28.13 10.30 4.46
N ALA A 19 27.21 10.54 5.40
CA ALA A 19 27.49 11.31 6.61
C ALA A 19 28.48 10.61 7.56
N VAL A 20 28.37 9.28 7.72
CA VAL A 20 29.34 8.48 8.47
C VAL A 20 30.72 8.54 7.81
N ILE A 21 30.79 8.48 6.49
CA ILE A 21 32.04 8.64 5.73
C ILE A 21 32.62 10.04 5.93
N PHE A 22 31.81 11.11 5.84
CA PHE A 22 32.26 12.49 6.10
C PHE A 22 32.70 12.71 7.54
N PHE A 23 32.02 12.09 8.51
CA PHE A 23 32.43 12.09 9.91
C PHE A 23 33.77 11.37 10.07
N LEU A 24 33.93 10.16 9.56
CA LEU A 24 35.19 9.43 9.68
C LEU A 24 36.36 10.09 8.92
N SER A 25 36.08 10.78 7.81
CA SER A 25 37.09 11.54 7.07
C SER A 25 37.44 12.89 7.72
N HIS A 26 36.67 13.40 8.69
CA HIS A 26 37.05 14.61 9.45
C HIS A 26 38.35 14.38 10.24
N PHE A 27 38.66 13.14 10.61
CA PHE A 27 39.90 12.78 11.31
C PHE A 27 41.13 12.99 10.41
N TYR A 28 40.94 13.05 9.08
CA TYR A 28 42.00 13.17 8.09
C TYR A 28 42.04 14.52 7.36
N VAL A 29 40.91 15.23 7.23
CA VAL A 29 40.79 16.43 6.36
C VAL A 29 40.42 17.72 7.12
N GLY A 30 40.25 17.65 8.45
CA GLY A 30 40.09 18.83 9.32
C GLY A 30 38.65 19.32 9.54
N LYS A 31 38.46 20.22 10.52
CA LYS A 31 37.16 20.62 11.10
C LYS A 31 36.19 21.31 10.12
N PHE A 32 36.69 21.90 9.03
CA PHE A 32 35.86 22.68 8.09
C PHE A 32 34.82 21.82 7.36
N LEU A 33 35.18 20.62 6.91
CA LEU A 33 34.26 19.68 6.26
C LEU A 33 33.13 19.21 7.18
N PHE A 34 33.39 19.13 8.49
CA PHE A 34 32.40 18.74 9.48
C PHE A 34 31.27 19.78 9.61
N PHE A 35 31.61 21.08 9.64
CA PHE A 35 30.62 22.16 9.73
C PHE A 35 29.73 22.29 8.48
N LEU A 36 30.20 21.82 7.33
CA LEU A 36 29.44 21.80 6.08
C LEU A 36 28.57 20.54 5.96
N ALA A 37 29.07 19.39 6.42
CA ALA A 37 28.35 18.11 6.36
C ALA A 37 27.26 17.98 7.43
N ALA A 38 27.46 18.51 8.64
CA ALA A 38 26.50 18.35 9.74
C ALA A 38 25.13 19.01 9.49
N PRO A 39 25.04 20.26 8.99
CA PRO A 39 23.74 20.88 8.66
C PRO A 39 23.02 20.18 7.51
N LEU A 40 23.76 19.72 6.49
CA LEU A 40 23.20 18.94 5.39
C LEU A 40 22.61 17.61 5.88
N TYR A 41 23.30 16.95 6.82
CA TYR A 41 22.80 15.74 7.47
C TYR A 41 21.53 16.01 8.29
N VAL A 42 21.55 16.99 9.19
CA VAL A 42 20.38 17.33 10.02
C VAL A 42 19.19 17.76 9.16
N GLY A 43 19.43 18.54 8.09
CA GLY A 43 18.41 18.91 7.12
C GLY A 43 17.82 17.71 6.39
N ALA A 44 18.67 16.81 5.89
CA ALA A 44 18.23 15.59 5.21
C ALA A 44 17.43 14.64 6.12
N VAL A 45 17.91 14.42 7.34
CA VAL A 45 17.24 13.59 8.35
C VAL A 45 15.86 14.18 8.68
N THR A 46 15.81 15.49 8.95
CA THR A 46 14.56 16.20 9.25
C THR A 46 13.55 16.10 8.10
N LEU A 47 13.98 16.31 6.85
CA LEU A 47 13.12 16.18 5.68
C LEU A 47 12.58 14.76 5.49
N VAL A 48 13.41 13.74 5.74
CA VAL A 48 12.97 12.34 5.69
C VAL A 48 11.94 12.05 6.78
N PHE A 49 12.20 12.42 8.04
CA PHE A 49 11.26 12.20 9.13
C PHE A 49 9.96 12.98 8.94
N TYR A 50 10.03 14.23 8.48
CA TYR A 50 8.86 15.03 8.12
C TYR A 50 8.06 14.37 6.99
N GLY A 51 8.73 13.89 5.94
CA GLY A 51 8.10 13.16 4.84
C GLY A 51 7.45 11.86 5.30
N VAL A 52 8.11 11.07 6.15
CA VAL A 52 7.55 9.85 6.75
C VAL A 52 6.34 10.17 7.62
N GLY A 53 6.43 11.20 8.48
CA GLY A 53 5.37 11.65 9.36
C GLY A 53 4.13 12.11 8.58
N LYS A 54 4.30 13.00 7.60
CA LYS A 54 3.22 13.48 6.72
C LYS A 54 2.51 12.32 6.03
N ARG A 55 3.25 11.33 5.53
CA ARG A 55 2.67 10.17 4.83
C ARG A 55 1.96 9.20 5.76
N ASN A 56 2.49 8.98 6.95
CA ASN A 56 1.79 8.19 7.96
C ASN A 56 0.46 8.87 8.36
N ALA A 57 0.47 10.20 8.51
CA ALA A 57 -0.74 10.96 8.80
C ALA A 57 -1.81 10.83 7.68
N ILE A 58 -1.40 10.95 6.41
CA ILE A 58 -2.30 10.74 5.25
C ILE A 58 -2.89 9.32 5.27
N LYS A 59 -2.04 8.30 5.46
CA LYS A 59 -2.49 6.90 5.53
C LYS A 59 -3.47 6.66 6.69
N GLN A 60 -3.21 7.27 7.84
CA GLN A 60 -4.12 7.22 9.00
C GLN A 60 -5.44 7.97 8.74
N GLY A 61 -5.44 9.01 7.90
CA GLY A 61 -6.66 9.66 7.39
C GLY A 61 -7.53 8.66 6.64
N TYR A 62 -6.99 8.03 5.61
CA TYR A 62 -7.72 7.03 4.81
C TYR A 62 -8.11 5.78 5.60
N TYR A 63 -7.32 5.38 6.59
CA TYR A 63 -7.69 4.28 7.49
C TYR A 63 -8.93 4.62 8.32
N ARG A 64 -9.02 5.86 8.83
CA ARG A 64 -10.19 6.32 9.57
C ARG A 64 -11.42 6.39 8.69
N GLU A 65 -11.27 6.87 7.45
CA GLU A 65 -12.34 6.91 6.47
C GLU A 65 -12.83 5.52 6.07
N ALA A 66 -11.92 4.59 5.79
CA ALA A 66 -12.25 3.19 5.53
C ALA A 66 -13.07 2.57 6.67
N LYS A 67 -12.74 2.90 7.93
CA LYS A 67 -13.53 2.47 9.09
C LYS A 67 -14.92 3.09 9.15
N ARG A 68 -15.09 4.35 8.71
CA ARG A 68 -16.41 4.99 8.60
C ARG A 68 -17.29 4.32 7.54
N ILE A 69 -16.71 3.89 6.43
CA ILE A 69 -17.37 3.10 5.37
C ILE A 69 -17.62 1.65 5.82
N GLY A 70 -17.07 1.25 6.98
CA GLY A 70 -17.24 -0.09 7.53
C GLY A 70 -16.26 -1.13 6.98
N LEU A 71 -15.21 -0.71 6.25
CA LEU A 71 -14.20 -1.61 5.70
C LEU A 71 -13.32 -2.22 6.81
N GLU A 72 -13.06 -3.52 6.69
CA GLU A 72 -12.35 -4.31 7.69
C GLU A 72 -10.89 -4.57 7.31
N ARG A 73 -10.65 -4.91 6.05
CA ARG A 73 -9.40 -5.41 5.47
C ARG A 73 -8.91 -4.61 4.29
N THR A 74 -9.70 -3.69 3.77
CA THR A 74 -9.33 -2.81 2.67
C THR A 74 -9.52 -1.36 3.04
N PHE A 75 -8.81 -0.49 2.33
CA PHE A 75 -9.06 0.95 2.31
C PHE A 75 -8.84 1.43 0.88
N VAL A 76 -9.45 2.56 0.55
CA VAL A 76 -9.33 3.18 -0.77
C VAL A 76 -8.67 4.54 -0.65
N ILE A 77 -7.92 4.91 -1.69
CA ILE A 77 -7.36 6.25 -1.86
C ILE A 77 -7.85 6.78 -3.21
N PRO A 78 -8.51 7.96 -3.26
CA PRO A 78 -8.80 8.62 -4.52
C PRO A 78 -7.47 9.07 -5.15
N TYR A 79 -7.26 8.78 -6.43
CA TYR A 79 -6.03 9.19 -7.12
C TYR A 79 -6.26 9.87 -8.47
N ASN A 80 -7.46 9.76 -9.03
CA ASN A 80 -7.88 10.55 -10.18
C ASN A 80 -9.39 10.81 -10.12
N GLU A 81 -9.80 12.02 -10.49
CA GLU A 81 -11.21 12.42 -10.56
C GLU A 81 -11.40 13.33 -11.77
N SER A 82 -12.36 12.97 -12.62
CA SER A 82 -12.85 13.77 -13.73
C SER A 82 -14.34 14.08 -13.51
N ASP A 83 -14.94 14.77 -14.48
CA ASP A 83 -16.37 15.09 -14.43
C ASP A 83 -17.23 13.82 -14.48
N ASP A 84 -16.78 12.81 -15.25
CA ASP A 84 -17.53 11.57 -15.49
C ASP A 84 -17.05 10.38 -14.66
N GLU A 85 -15.80 10.40 -14.17
CA GLU A 85 -15.19 9.25 -13.49
C GLU A 85 -14.49 9.61 -12.19
N ILE A 86 -14.50 8.67 -11.26
CA ILE A 86 -13.65 8.72 -10.07
C ILE A 86 -12.90 7.41 -9.89
N TRP A 87 -11.59 7.51 -9.71
CA TRP A 87 -10.69 6.37 -9.60
C TRP A 87 -10.17 6.23 -8.17
N PHE A 88 -10.37 5.03 -7.62
CA PHE A 88 -9.92 4.64 -6.30
C PHE A 88 -8.89 3.53 -6.37
N GLU A 89 -7.73 3.74 -5.74
CA GLU A 89 -6.73 2.69 -5.53
C GLU A 89 -7.11 1.87 -4.29
N ILE A 90 -7.35 0.57 -4.47
CA ILE A 90 -7.63 -0.37 -3.37
C ILE A 90 -6.33 -0.84 -2.74
N HIS A 91 -6.31 -0.80 -1.42
CA HIS A 91 -5.20 -1.30 -0.62
C HIS A 91 -5.66 -2.23 0.49
N LEU A 92 -4.80 -3.18 0.86
CA LEU A 92 -5.00 -4.04 2.03
C LEU A 92 -4.58 -3.33 3.31
N ILE A 93 -5.47 -3.33 4.31
CA ILE A 93 -5.14 -2.90 5.68
C ILE A 93 -4.24 -3.96 6.31
N GLU A 94 -2.99 -3.59 6.55
CA GLU A 94 -2.12 -4.36 7.44
C GLU A 94 -2.60 -4.19 8.89
N PRO A 95 -2.88 -5.29 9.61
CA PRO A 95 -3.26 -5.19 11.02
C PRO A 95 -2.12 -4.60 11.84
N VAL A 96 -2.42 -3.54 12.60
CA VAL A 96 -1.45 -2.83 13.45
C VAL A 96 -0.92 -3.74 14.57
N GLU A 97 -1.79 -4.59 15.10
CA GLU A 97 -1.47 -5.56 16.14
C GLU A 97 -1.67 -6.99 15.64
N LYS A 98 -0.94 -7.94 16.23
CA LYS A 98 -1.13 -9.36 15.95
C LYS A 98 -2.55 -9.76 16.34
N ARG A 99 -3.41 -9.98 15.34
CA ARG A 99 -4.73 -10.55 15.55
C ARG A 99 -4.68 -12.03 15.18
N LYS A 100 -5.13 -12.91 16.07
CA LYS A 100 -5.39 -14.31 15.74
C LYS A 100 -6.61 -14.38 14.83
N SER A 101 -6.41 -14.19 13.53
CA SER A 101 -7.42 -14.46 12.51
C SER A 101 -7.12 -15.79 11.84
N THR A 102 -8.13 -16.45 11.28
CA THR A 102 -7.94 -17.61 10.40
C THR A 102 -7.93 -17.16 8.93
N PRO A 103 -7.30 -17.91 8.01
CA PRO A 103 -7.38 -17.65 6.56
C PRO A 103 -8.82 -17.44 6.08
N VAL A 104 -9.73 -18.34 6.46
CA VAL A 104 -11.16 -18.26 6.10
C VAL A 104 -11.79 -16.94 6.58
N ARG A 105 -11.50 -16.51 7.82
CA ARG A 105 -12.03 -15.24 8.34
C ARG A 105 -11.52 -14.04 7.55
N ILE A 106 -10.24 -14.03 7.16
CA ILE A 106 -9.68 -12.94 6.36
C ILE A 106 -10.35 -12.88 4.99
N LEU A 107 -10.52 -14.02 4.32
CA LEU A 107 -11.18 -14.06 3.02
C LEU A 107 -12.64 -13.60 3.11
N ARG A 108 -13.39 -14.02 4.14
CA ARG A 108 -14.77 -13.54 4.38
C ARG A 108 -14.84 -12.04 4.59
N GLN A 109 -13.93 -11.48 5.39
CA GLN A 109 -13.87 -10.03 5.61
C GLN A 109 -13.52 -9.28 4.33
N TYR A 110 -12.59 -9.80 3.53
CA TYR A 110 -12.25 -9.23 2.23
C TYR A 110 -13.44 -9.24 1.26
N THR A 111 -14.19 -10.34 1.17
CA THR A 111 -15.43 -10.41 0.37
C THR A 111 -16.48 -9.40 0.84
N ARG A 112 -16.69 -9.25 2.15
CA ARG A 112 -17.61 -8.24 2.69
C ARG A 112 -17.18 -6.82 2.34
N ASP A 113 -15.88 -6.55 2.38
CA ASP A 113 -15.36 -5.26 1.99
C ASP A 113 -15.62 -4.96 0.51
N LEU A 114 -15.47 -5.94 -0.39
CA LEU A 114 -15.80 -5.75 -1.81
C LEU A 114 -17.28 -5.38 -2.02
N GLN A 115 -18.18 -6.01 -1.28
CA GLN A 115 -19.60 -5.63 -1.29
C GLN A 115 -19.79 -4.19 -0.79
N ARG A 116 -19.15 -3.81 0.32
CA ARG A 116 -19.23 -2.44 0.87
C ARG A 116 -18.64 -1.40 -0.09
N LEU A 117 -17.59 -1.74 -0.82
CA LEU A 117 -17.01 -0.87 -1.84
C LEU A 117 -17.97 -0.64 -3.01
N TYR A 118 -18.71 -1.68 -3.41
CA TYR A 118 -19.77 -1.53 -4.39
C TYR A 118 -20.92 -0.66 -3.88
N ASP A 119 -21.35 -0.84 -2.62
CA ASP A 119 -22.39 0.01 -2.02
C ASP A 119 -21.90 1.47 -1.86
N PHE A 120 -20.63 1.66 -1.52
CA PHE A 120 -19.98 2.98 -1.47
C PHE A 120 -19.95 3.64 -2.85
N ALA A 121 -19.64 2.89 -3.91
CA ALA A 121 -19.63 3.43 -5.27
C ALA A 121 -21.01 3.98 -5.69
N LYS A 122 -22.10 3.38 -5.23
CA LYS A 122 -23.47 3.87 -5.50
C LYS A 122 -23.78 5.24 -4.88
N THR A 123 -22.94 5.73 -3.97
CA THR A 123 -23.11 7.08 -3.40
C THR A 123 -22.68 8.19 -4.38
N TYR A 124 -22.10 7.83 -5.54
CA TYR A 124 -21.71 8.74 -6.61
C TYR A 124 -22.63 8.59 -7.84
N PRO A 125 -23.91 9.02 -7.78
CA PRO A 125 -24.91 8.70 -8.80
C PRO A 125 -24.66 9.31 -10.18
N LYS A 126 -23.71 10.25 -10.30
CA LYS A 126 -23.40 10.96 -11.55
C LYS A 126 -22.03 10.62 -12.12
N LYS A 127 -21.27 9.75 -11.46
CA LYS A 127 -19.90 9.42 -11.84
C LYS A 127 -19.73 7.92 -11.88
N ARG A 128 -19.08 7.42 -12.92
CA ARG A 128 -18.57 6.05 -12.95
C ARG A 128 -17.46 5.89 -11.93
N VAL A 129 -17.58 4.89 -11.06
CA VAL A 129 -16.58 4.61 -10.04
C VAL A 129 -15.70 3.47 -10.52
N VAL A 130 -14.39 3.71 -10.56
CA VAL A 130 -13.39 2.72 -10.98
C VAL A 130 -12.51 2.36 -9.79
N PHE A 131 -12.45 1.07 -9.48
CA PHE A 131 -11.53 0.54 -8.48
C PHE A 131 -10.36 -0.16 -9.15
N VAL A 132 -9.14 0.21 -8.79
CA VAL A 132 -7.91 -0.44 -9.26
C VAL A 132 -7.12 -0.99 -8.09
N GLY A 133 -6.60 -2.21 -8.21
CA GLY A 133 -5.75 -2.78 -7.16
C GLY A 133 -4.82 -3.87 -7.66
N THR A 134 -3.52 -3.74 -7.38
CA THR A 134 -2.56 -4.84 -7.54
C THR A 134 -2.55 -5.70 -6.28
N THR A 135 -2.88 -6.98 -6.41
CA THR A 135 -3.01 -7.87 -5.25
C THR A 135 -2.55 -9.30 -5.52
N HIS A 136 -2.54 -10.10 -4.45
CA HIS A 136 -2.18 -11.51 -4.44
C HIS A 136 -3.17 -12.34 -5.30
N PRO A 137 -2.72 -13.36 -6.05
CA PRO A 137 -3.56 -14.16 -6.96
C PRO A 137 -4.89 -14.63 -6.35
N THR A 138 -4.85 -15.19 -5.14
CA THR A 138 -6.06 -15.64 -4.42
C THR A 138 -7.07 -14.50 -4.19
N LEU A 139 -6.61 -13.30 -3.85
CA LEU A 139 -7.49 -12.15 -3.63
C LEU A 139 -8.01 -11.61 -4.96
N THR A 140 -7.20 -11.65 -6.02
CA THR A 140 -7.63 -11.32 -7.39
C THR A 140 -8.77 -12.24 -7.83
N VAL A 141 -8.63 -13.56 -7.65
CA VAL A 141 -9.69 -14.53 -8.01
C VAL A 141 -10.97 -14.28 -7.22
N ILE A 142 -10.87 -13.94 -5.93
CA ILE A 142 -12.04 -13.60 -5.11
C ILE A 142 -12.69 -12.32 -5.61
N ALA A 143 -11.91 -11.28 -5.91
CA ALA A 143 -12.44 -10.04 -6.42
C ALA A 143 -13.13 -10.21 -7.79
N MET A 144 -12.57 -11.01 -8.69
CA MET A 144 -13.22 -11.35 -9.97
C MET A 144 -14.54 -12.10 -9.76
N LYS A 145 -14.58 -13.07 -8.84
CA LYS A 145 -15.81 -13.82 -8.52
C LYS A 145 -16.89 -12.89 -7.98
N GLU A 146 -16.53 -11.97 -7.08
CA GLU A 146 -17.47 -10.99 -6.55
C GLU A 146 -17.93 -9.97 -7.60
N ALA A 147 -17.02 -9.46 -8.44
CA ALA A 147 -17.37 -8.57 -9.54
C ALA A 147 -18.37 -9.25 -10.49
N LYS A 148 -18.10 -10.51 -10.87
CA LYS A 148 -19.01 -11.32 -11.68
C LYS A 148 -20.37 -11.53 -10.99
N ARG A 149 -20.38 -11.84 -9.69
CA ARG A 149 -21.63 -12.02 -8.91
C ARG A 149 -22.47 -10.74 -8.90
N LEU A 150 -21.81 -9.59 -8.86
CA LEU A 150 -22.45 -8.26 -8.86
C LEU A 150 -22.77 -7.73 -10.26
N GLY A 151 -22.43 -8.47 -11.33
CA GLY A 151 -22.66 -8.02 -12.70
C GLY A 151 -21.79 -6.84 -13.13
N LEU A 152 -20.61 -6.68 -12.51
CA LEU A 152 -19.69 -5.58 -12.79
C LEU A 152 -18.75 -5.92 -13.95
N ASP A 153 -18.39 -4.89 -14.73
CA ASP A 153 -17.28 -5.00 -15.67
C ASP A 153 -15.95 -5.05 -14.92
N TYR A 154 -15.08 -5.97 -15.32
CA TYR A 154 -13.75 -6.09 -14.75
C TYR A 154 -12.74 -6.57 -15.77
N GLU A 155 -11.52 -6.07 -15.66
CA GLU A 155 -10.40 -6.44 -16.51
C GLU A 155 -9.12 -6.64 -15.68
N ILE A 156 -8.27 -7.54 -16.15
CA ILE A 156 -6.91 -7.69 -15.64
C ILE A 156 -6.02 -6.79 -16.48
N ALA A 157 -5.39 -5.80 -15.85
CA ALA A 157 -4.53 -4.89 -16.58
C ALA A 157 -3.30 -5.64 -17.14
N PRO A 158 -2.80 -5.27 -18.34
CA PRO A 158 -1.65 -5.91 -18.96
C PRO A 158 -0.35 -5.69 -18.17
N SER A 159 -0.31 -4.67 -17.29
CA SER A 159 0.83 -4.35 -16.46
C SER A 159 0.44 -4.14 -14.98
N ILE A 160 1.43 -4.28 -14.10
CA ILE A 160 1.26 -4.00 -12.67
C ILE A 160 1.19 -2.49 -12.46
N HIS A 161 0.07 -2.00 -11.90
CA HIS A 161 -0.15 -0.59 -11.58
C HIS A 161 0.72 -0.18 -10.39
N ASP A 162 0.59 -0.88 -9.26
CA ASP A 162 1.47 -0.68 -8.11
C ASP A 162 2.68 -1.63 -8.20
N GLN A 163 3.76 -1.15 -8.82
CA GLN A 163 5.06 -1.85 -8.94
C GLN A 163 5.66 -2.29 -7.59
N SER A 164 5.08 -1.81 -6.51
CA SER A 164 5.57 -2.03 -5.16
C SER A 164 4.71 -2.95 -4.30
N ALA A 165 3.54 -3.33 -4.82
CA ALA A 165 2.71 -4.37 -4.22
C ALA A 165 3.40 -5.74 -4.16
N PRO A 166 4.21 -6.19 -5.16
CA PRO A 166 4.90 -7.47 -5.07
C PRO A 166 5.87 -7.53 -3.88
N MET A 167 5.63 -8.50 -3.00
CA MET A 167 6.39 -8.67 -1.76
C MET A 167 7.52 -9.70 -1.90
N THR A 168 8.62 -9.46 -1.18
CA THR A 168 9.66 -10.48 -1.00
C THR A 168 9.17 -11.62 -0.09
N LYS A 169 9.81 -12.79 -0.14
CA LYS A 169 9.51 -13.93 0.76
C LYS A 169 9.59 -13.55 2.26
N ARG A 170 10.48 -12.62 2.63
CA ARG A 170 10.62 -12.13 4.01
C ARG A 170 9.45 -11.23 4.40
N GLU A 171 9.09 -10.26 3.55
CA GLU A 171 7.93 -9.38 3.76
C GLU A 171 6.64 -10.21 3.85
N TRP A 172 6.45 -11.18 2.95
CA TRP A 172 5.29 -12.08 2.95
C TRP A 172 5.13 -12.82 4.28
N ARG A 173 6.20 -13.46 4.77
CA ARG A 173 6.17 -14.13 6.09
C ARG A 173 5.82 -13.16 7.23
N GLY A 174 6.35 -11.93 7.18
CA GLY A 174 6.02 -10.89 8.15
C GLY A 174 4.53 -10.53 8.15
N VAL A 175 3.94 -10.36 6.96
CA VAL A 175 2.51 -10.08 6.77
C VAL A 175 1.65 -11.24 7.28
N LEU A 176 1.97 -12.48 6.90
CA LEU A 176 1.27 -13.68 7.37
C LEU A 176 1.29 -13.76 8.90
N ARG A 177 2.44 -13.52 9.53
CA ARG A 177 2.58 -13.58 10.99
C ARG A 177 1.73 -12.50 11.69
N LYS A 178 1.62 -11.30 11.12
CA LYS A 178 0.75 -10.24 11.65
C LYS A 178 -0.73 -10.55 11.45
N MET A 179 -1.09 -11.12 10.30
CA MET A 179 -2.46 -11.46 9.93
C MET A 179 -3.03 -12.66 10.70
N TYR A 180 -2.21 -13.67 10.95
CA TYR A 180 -2.64 -14.96 11.50
C TYR A 180 -2.13 -15.22 12.92
N GLY A 181 -1.23 -14.38 13.43
CA GLY A 181 -0.64 -14.52 14.77
C GLY A 181 0.41 -15.65 14.88
N GLY A 182 0.80 -16.27 13.77
CA GLY A 182 1.78 -17.36 13.73
C GLY A 182 2.29 -17.64 12.32
N ASP A 183 3.27 -18.53 12.21
CA ASP A 183 3.84 -18.90 10.91
C ASP A 183 2.85 -19.77 10.13
N GLN A 184 2.52 -19.33 8.90
CA GLN A 184 1.64 -20.05 8.00
C GLN A 184 2.45 -20.64 6.85
N LYS A 185 2.11 -21.87 6.45
CA LYS A 185 2.70 -22.55 5.28
C LYS A 185 2.04 -22.08 3.97
N ILE A 186 1.84 -20.78 3.81
CA ILE A 186 1.29 -20.19 2.58
C ILE A 186 2.48 -19.69 1.74
N ARG A 187 2.65 -20.25 0.54
CA ARG A 187 3.70 -19.87 -0.40
C ARG A 187 3.61 -18.37 -0.71
N ALA A 188 4.75 -17.70 -0.76
CA ALA A 188 4.85 -16.35 -1.32
C ALA A 188 4.66 -16.42 -2.84
N PRO A 189 3.76 -15.64 -3.44
CA PRO A 189 3.62 -15.60 -4.89
C PRO A 189 4.91 -15.18 -5.57
N ALA A 190 5.17 -15.71 -6.76
CA ALA A 190 6.20 -15.18 -7.63
C ALA A 190 5.81 -13.77 -8.11
N LYS A 191 6.77 -12.92 -8.50
CA LYS A 191 6.47 -11.53 -8.90
C LYS A 191 5.53 -11.49 -10.10
N GLU A 192 5.67 -12.46 -11.00
CA GLU A 192 4.92 -12.64 -12.22
C GLU A 192 3.52 -13.20 -11.97
N GLU A 193 3.15 -13.53 -10.72
CA GLU A 193 1.81 -13.97 -10.35
C GLU A 193 0.93 -12.78 -9.89
N TRP A 194 1.53 -11.64 -9.51
CA TRP A 194 0.78 -10.46 -9.10
C TRP A 194 0.06 -9.84 -10.29
N ARG A 195 -1.20 -9.46 -10.09
CA ARG A 195 -2.06 -8.90 -11.13
C ARG A 195 -2.75 -7.66 -10.61
N THR A 196 -2.92 -6.68 -11.49
CA THR A 196 -3.80 -5.54 -11.25
C THR A 196 -5.18 -5.89 -11.77
N LEU A 197 -6.18 -5.79 -10.90
CA LEU A 197 -7.58 -5.88 -11.29
C LEU A 197 -8.14 -4.46 -11.35
N ILE A 198 -8.86 -4.15 -12.42
CA ILE A 198 -9.67 -2.96 -12.58
C ILE A 198 -11.13 -3.41 -12.58
N VAL A 199 -11.95 -2.81 -11.72
CA VAL A 199 -13.38 -3.08 -11.62
C VAL A 199 -14.12 -1.77 -11.81
N ARG A 200 -15.08 -1.76 -12.74
CA ARG A 200 -15.90 -0.58 -13.06
C ARG A 200 -17.30 -0.78 -12.51
N VAL A 201 -17.75 0.21 -11.76
CA VAL A 201 -19.12 0.31 -11.30
C VAL A 201 -19.80 1.38 -12.15
N GLU A 202 -20.51 0.90 -13.17
CA GLU A 202 -21.41 1.75 -13.95
C GLU A 202 -22.58 2.15 -13.06
N THR A 203 -22.88 3.45 -13.03
CA THR A 203 -24.14 3.93 -12.46
C THR A 203 -25.27 3.74 -13.48
N PRO A 204 -26.46 3.29 -13.05
CA PRO A 204 -27.62 3.17 -13.92
C PRO A 204 -28.10 4.52 -14.46
#